data_AF-A0A839TL55-F1
#
_entry.id   AF-A0A839TL55-F1
#
_cell.length_a   1.000
_cell.length_b   1.000
_cell.length_c   1.000
_cell.angle_alpha   90.00
_cell.angle_beta   90.00
_cell.angle_gamma   90.00
#
_symmetry.space_group_name_H-M   'P 1'
#
loop_
_entity.id
_entity.type
_entity.pdbx_description
1 polymer ?
#
loop_
_entity_poly.entity_id
_entity_poly.type
_entity_poly.pdbx_seq_one_letter_code
_entity_poly.pdbx_strand_id
1 'polypeptide(L)'
;MKTPISFIQTVMILMLSTGLMNHVIIIPVLLDAADRDAWMSVLLGAACSLAWIAVLSFGIRKSGKQPIFEMVSKAYHPFVARVLAGAAGIYLFAICTITTRDTVYWIHLTFSPETPILVFALIFLFISVVNAYLGIQSIANTASILLPVVILLGFFVMFSNTPHKDYSLLKPLLAHGMQPVWSGVIYVGAGFSEVIMLYFMHHHIKTRLSNLSL
;
A
#
# COMPACT_ATOMS: atom_id res chain seq x y z
N MET A 1 -11.65 25.79 -5.11
CA MET A 1 -10.48 25.39 -4.31
C MET A 1 -10.73 23.98 -3.77
N LYS A 2 -9.94 22.97 -4.16
CA LYS A 2 -10.13 21.60 -3.62
C LYS A 2 -9.65 21.58 -2.16
N THR A 3 -10.53 21.15 -1.24
CA THR A 3 -10.24 21.10 0.20
C THR A 3 -9.14 20.08 0.49
N PRO A 4 -8.03 20.47 1.14
CA PRO A 4 -6.93 19.55 1.41
C PRO A 4 -7.34 18.45 2.41
N ILE A 5 -6.83 17.24 2.22
CA ILE A 5 -7.10 16.07 3.07
C ILE A 5 -6.23 16.11 4.33
N SER A 6 -6.71 15.52 5.43
CA SER A 6 -5.93 15.44 6.67
C SER A 6 -4.81 14.39 6.59
N PHE A 7 -3.80 14.51 7.46
CA PHE A 7 -2.75 13.51 7.60
C PHE A 7 -3.34 12.13 7.94
N ILE A 8 -4.30 12.08 8.87
CA ILE A 8 -4.97 10.84 9.27
C ILE A 8 -5.71 10.20 8.08
N GLN A 9 -6.47 10.99 7.32
CA GLN A 9 -7.11 10.50 6.09
C GLN A 9 -6.10 9.96 5.08
N THR A 10 -4.92 10.59 4.96
CA THR A 10 -3.85 10.10 4.08
C THR A 10 -3.35 8.73 4.55
N VAL A 11 -3.07 8.58 5.84
CA VAL A 11 -2.67 7.30 6.44
C VAL A 11 -3.75 6.24 6.20
N MET A 12 -5.02 6.60 6.37
CA MET A 12 -6.14 5.68 6.12
C MET A 12 -6.21 5.21 4.67
N ILE A 13 -5.99 6.10 3.71
CA ILE A 13 -5.92 5.75 2.27
C ILE A 13 -4.78 4.75 2.02
N LEU A 14 -3.58 5.01 2.54
CA LEU A 14 -2.43 4.11 2.33
C LEU A 14 -2.62 2.75 2.98
N MET A 15 -3.12 2.70 4.22
CA MET A 15 -3.40 1.46 4.92
C MET A 15 -4.42 0.62 4.16
N LEU A 16 -5.47 1.24 3.62
CA LEU A 16 -6.49 0.54 2.85
C LEU A 16 -5.98 0.08 1.47
N SER A 17 -5.15 0.88 0.80
CA SER A 17 -4.52 0.54 -0.48
C SER A 17 -3.64 -0.71 -0.38
N THR A 18 -2.74 -0.71 0.61
CA THR A 18 -1.73 -1.76 0.79
C THR A 18 -2.24 -2.99 1.54
N GLY A 19 -3.38 -2.87 2.23
CA GLY A 19 -3.84 -3.84 3.23
C GLY A 19 -4.07 -5.24 2.65
N LEU A 20 -4.83 -5.37 1.57
CA LEU A 20 -5.18 -6.68 1.01
C LEU A 20 -3.93 -7.43 0.50
N MET A 21 -3.06 -6.72 -0.23
CA MET A 21 -1.83 -7.31 -0.75
C MET A 21 -0.91 -7.76 0.38
N ASN A 22 -0.63 -6.87 1.34
CA ASN A 22 0.39 -7.10 2.38
C ASN A 22 -0.09 -7.97 3.55
N HIS A 23 -1.39 -8.15 3.72
CA HIS A 23 -1.97 -8.86 4.86
C HIS A 23 -2.67 -10.17 4.48
N VAL A 24 -3.06 -10.38 3.21
CA VAL A 24 -3.81 -11.58 2.82
C VAL A 24 -3.09 -12.31 1.68
N ILE A 25 -2.85 -11.61 0.58
CA ILE A 25 -2.38 -12.23 -0.66
C ILE A 25 -0.92 -12.66 -0.55
N ILE A 26 -0.09 -11.90 0.16
CA ILE A 26 1.35 -12.18 0.27
C ILE A 26 1.70 -13.34 1.21
N ILE A 27 0.79 -13.76 2.10
CA ILE A 27 1.10 -14.74 3.15
C ILE A 27 1.64 -16.06 2.56
N PRO A 28 1.00 -16.70 1.55
CA PRO A 28 1.51 -17.94 0.98
C PRO A 28 2.89 -17.77 0.35
N VAL A 29 3.13 -16.65 -0.34
CA VAL A 29 4.43 -16.34 -0.96
C VAL A 29 5.52 -16.17 0.11
N LEU A 30 5.17 -15.54 1.24
CA LEU A 30 6.10 -15.32 2.33
C LEU A 30 6.45 -16.62 3.06
N LEU A 31 5.46 -17.49 3.27
CA LEU A 31 5.66 -18.82 3.83
C LEU A 31 6.46 -19.72 2.87
N ASP A 32 6.26 -19.61 1.56
CA ASP A 32 7.07 -20.34 0.58
C ASP A 32 8.55 -19.86 0.60
N ALA A 33 8.77 -18.55 0.76
CA ALA A 33 10.10 -17.97 0.75
C ALA A 33 10.90 -18.18 2.06
N ALA A 34 10.23 -18.14 3.21
CA ALA A 34 10.89 -18.09 4.53
C ALA A 34 10.33 -19.10 5.55
N ASP A 35 9.39 -19.96 5.15
CA ASP A 35 8.74 -20.99 5.99
C ASP A 35 8.32 -20.40 7.35
N ARG A 36 8.70 -21.06 8.45
CA ARG A 36 8.40 -20.63 9.83
C ARG A 36 9.03 -19.29 10.22
N ASP A 37 10.09 -18.86 9.54
CA ASP A 37 10.79 -17.59 9.82
C ASP A 37 10.20 -16.40 9.03
N ALA A 38 9.11 -16.62 8.29
CA ALA A 38 8.37 -15.60 7.55
C ALA A 38 8.02 -14.35 8.37
N TRP A 39 7.63 -14.51 9.64
CA TRP A 39 7.31 -13.38 10.52
C TRP A 39 8.50 -12.45 10.75
N MET A 40 9.73 -12.96 10.76
CA MET A 40 10.95 -12.15 10.86
C MET A 40 11.15 -11.29 9.62
N SER A 41 10.77 -11.82 8.45
CA SER A 41 10.80 -11.09 7.17
C SER A 41 9.85 -9.89 7.20
N VAL A 42 8.67 -10.03 7.83
CA VAL A 42 7.72 -8.92 8.03
C VAL A 42 8.34 -7.83 8.91
N LEU A 43 8.97 -8.20 10.02
CA LEU A 43 9.60 -7.24 10.94
C LEU A 43 10.78 -6.51 10.30
N LEU A 44 11.67 -7.24 9.60
CA LEU A 44 12.77 -6.62 8.86
C LEU A 44 12.24 -5.72 7.73
N GLY A 45 11.24 -6.18 6.98
CA GLY A 45 10.61 -5.39 5.92
C GLY A 45 9.96 -4.11 6.46
N ALA A 46 9.34 -4.17 7.64
CA ALA A 46 8.83 -2.99 8.33
C ALA A 46 9.95 -2.01 8.74
N ALA A 47 11.09 -2.51 9.22
CA ALA A 47 12.24 -1.65 9.49
C ALA A 47 12.78 -0.97 8.21
N CYS A 48 12.88 -1.72 7.11
CA CYS A 48 13.27 -1.19 5.81
C CYS A 48 12.26 -0.15 5.28
N SER A 49 10.96 -0.35 5.51
CA SER A 49 9.93 0.58 5.07
C SER A 49 9.94 1.89 5.86
N LEU A 50 10.32 1.87 7.14
CA LEU A 50 10.57 3.10 7.92
C LEU A 50 11.72 3.93 7.32
N ALA A 51 12.81 3.27 6.92
CA ALA A 51 13.91 3.96 6.23
C ALA A 51 13.43 4.55 4.89
N TRP A 52 12.62 3.81 4.14
CA TRP A 52 12.01 4.30 2.89
C TRP A 52 11.11 5.52 3.11
N ILE A 53 10.24 5.48 4.12
CA ILE A 53 9.39 6.61 4.51
C ILE A 53 10.22 7.83 4.88
N ALA A 54 11.35 7.64 5.59
CA ALA A 54 12.25 8.74 5.93
C ALA A 54 12.83 9.41 4.67
N VAL A 55 13.29 8.61 3.69
CA VAL A 55 13.79 9.11 2.39
C VAL A 55 12.69 9.90 1.65
N LEU A 56 11.49 9.35 1.56
CA LEU A 56 10.36 10.04 0.93
C LEU A 56 10.02 11.35 1.65
N SER A 57 10.02 11.35 2.98
CA SER A 57 9.70 12.53 3.78
C SER A 57 10.69 13.68 3.54
N PHE A 58 11.98 13.36 3.39
CA PHE A 58 13.01 14.34 3.05
C PHE A 58 12.76 14.95 1.66
N GLY A 59 12.46 14.12 0.67
CA GLY A 59 12.12 14.57 -0.68
C GLY A 59 10.87 15.47 -0.72
N ILE A 60 9.82 15.13 0.05
CA ILE A 60 8.57 15.89 0.10
C ILE A 60 8.80 17.27 0.73
N ARG A 61 9.58 17.34 1.82
CA ARG A 61 9.93 18.60 2.47
C ARG A 61 10.64 19.55 1.51
N LYS A 62 11.55 19.03 0.69
CA LYS A 62 12.29 19.82 -0.30
C LYS A 62 11.42 20.29 -1.48
N SER A 63 10.32 19.60 -1.79
CA SER A 63 9.40 19.94 -2.89
C SER A 63 8.55 21.20 -2.61
N GLY A 64 8.49 21.67 -1.36
CA GLY A 64 7.74 22.91 -1.03
C GLY A 64 6.25 22.85 -1.40
N LYS A 65 5.64 21.66 -1.37
CA LYS A 65 4.25 21.37 -1.82
C LYS A 65 3.96 21.58 -3.31
N GLN A 66 4.98 21.81 -4.13
CA GLN A 66 4.77 21.84 -5.56
C GLN A 66 4.50 20.43 -6.09
N PRO A 67 3.55 20.25 -7.01
CA PRO A 67 3.39 18.99 -7.72
C PRO A 67 4.73 18.55 -8.32
N ILE A 68 5.07 17.27 -8.20
CA ILE A 68 6.40 16.76 -8.57
C ILE A 68 6.72 17.07 -10.04
N PHE A 69 5.74 16.85 -10.93
CA PHE A 69 5.94 17.09 -12.35
C PHE A 69 6.16 18.57 -12.66
N GLU A 70 5.53 19.48 -11.91
CA GLU A 70 5.81 20.91 -12.00
C GLU A 70 7.22 21.23 -11.49
N MET A 71 7.62 20.68 -10.34
CA MET A 71 8.95 20.89 -9.76
C MET A 71 10.05 20.41 -10.73
N VAL A 72 9.88 19.22 -11.30
CA VAL A 72 10.82 18.65 -12.28
C VAL A 72 10.86 19.48 -13.55
N SER A 73 9.71 19.95 -14.04
CA SER A 73 9.65 20.79 -15.25
C SER A 73 10.33 22.16 -15.08
N LYS A 74 10.39 22.69 -13.85
CA LYS A 74 11.10 23.94 -13.53
C LYS A 74 12.61 23.73 -13.36
N ALA A 75 13.01 22.57 -12.85
CA ALA A 75 14.41 22.28 -12.53
C ALA A 75 15.19 21.65 -13.70
N TYR A 76 14.52 20.96 -14.61
CA TYR A 76 15.13 20.19 -15.69
C TYR A 76 14.52 20.49 -17.06
N HIS A 77 15.20 20.04 -18.12
CA HIS A 77 14.70 20.17 -19.48
C HIS A 77 13.32 19.48 -19.65
N PRO A 78 12.37 20.05 -20.42
CA PRO A 78 11.01 19.52 -20.57
C PRO A 78 10.91 18.05 -20.99
N PHE A 79 11.92 17.56 -21.72
CA PHE A 79 12.02 16.14 -22.08
C PHE A 79 12.09 15.22 -20.85
N VAL A 80 12.91 15.57 -19.86
CA VAL A 80 13.08 14.78 -18.62
C VAL A 80 11.77 14.73 -17.84
N ALA A 81 11.07 15.86 -17.73
CA ALA A 81 9.78 15.94 -17.06
C ALA A 81 8.72 15.04 -17.73
N ARG A 82 8.67 15.01 -19.06
CA ARG A 82 7.73 14.16 -19.82
C ARG A 82 8.05 12.68 -19.67
N VAL A 83 9.34 12.29 -19.73
CA VAL A 83 9.76 10.89 -19.55
C VAL A 83 9.38 10.40 -18.15
N LEU A 84 9.65 11.21 -17.11
CA LEU A 84 9.28 10.86 -15.73
C LEU A 84 7.76 10.79 -15.54
N ALA A 85 6.99 11.69 -16.15
CA ALA A 85 5.54 11.62 -16.12
C ALA A 85 5.00 10.37 -16.82
N GLY A 86 5.57 10.00 -17.98
CA GLY A 86 5.23 8.76 -18.68
C GLY A 86 5.54 7.50 -17.86
N ALA A 87 6.74 7.44 -17.26
CA ALA A 87 7.13 6.34 -16.39
C ALA A 87 6.22 6.21 -15.15
N ALA A 88 5.88 7.34 -14.51
CA ALA A 88 4.93 7.35 -13.40
C ALA A 88 3.52 6.91 -13.82
N GLY A 89 3.07 7.31 -15.03
CA GLY A 89 1.81 6.87 -15.59
C GLY A 89 1.76 5.36 -15.82
N ILE A 90 2.81 4.77 -16.41
CA ILE A 90 2.93 3.32 -16.60
C ILE A 90 2.93 2.60 -15.24
N TYR A 91 3.69 3.11 -14.27
CA TYR A 91 3.76 2.55 -12.92
C TYR A 91 2.38 2.53 -12.24
N LEU A 92 1.66 3.65 -12.25
CA LEU A 92 0.32 3.75 -11.65
C LEU A 92 -0.70 2.87 -12.38
N PHE A 93 -0.60 2.76 -13.71
CA PHE A 93 -1.46 1.89 -14.50
C PHE A 93 -1.20 0.39 -14.19
N ALA A 94 0.07 0.01 -14.04
CA ALA A 94 0.46 -1.34 -13.67
C ALA A 94 -0.08 -1.71 -12.28
N ILE A 95 0.08 -0.85 -11.28
CA ILE A 95 -0.47 -1.07 -9.94
C ILE A 95 -1.99 -1.20 -10.00
N CYS A 96 -2.68 -0.26 -10.67
CA CYS A 96 -4.14 -0.32 -10.81
C CYS A 96 -4.60 -1.66 -11.41
N THR A 97 -3.90 -2.14 -12.45
CA THR A 97 -4.21 -3.41 -13.11
C THR A 97 -3.98 -4.60 -12.18
N ILE A 98 -2.82 -4.65 -11.52
CA ILE A 98 -2.45 -5.74 -10.61
C ILE A 98 -3.42 -5.79 -9.43
N THR A 99 -3.62 -4.67 -8.73
CA THR A 99 -4.52 -4.61 -7.56
C THR A 99 -5.95 -4.99 -7.94
N THR A 100 -6.47 -4.51 -9.07
CA THR A 100 -7.82 -4.87 -9.54
C THR A 100 -7.91 -6.35 -9.84
N ARG A 101 -6.94 -6.90 -10.57
CA ARG A 101 -6.89 -8.32 -10.90
C ARG A 101 -6.85 -9.16 -9.63
N ASP A 102 -5.89 -8.91 -8.76
CA ASP A 102 -5.67 -9.72 -7.57
C ASP A 102 -6.88 -9.67 -6.63
N THR A 103 -7.50 -8.50 -6.46
CA THR A 103 -8.73 -8.34 -5.67
C THR A 103 -9.88 -9.16 -6.26
N VAL A 104 -10.14 -9.04 -7.57
CA VAL A 104 -11.24 -9.74 -8.23
C VAL A 104 -11.02 -11.26 -8.22
N TYR A 105 -9.80 -11.71 -8.53
CA TYR A 105 -9.47 -13.13 -8.49
C TYR A 105 -9.60 -13.71 -7.09
N TRP A 106 -9.13 -12.98 -6.07
CA TRP A 106 -9.26 -13.41 -4.69
C TRP A 106 -10.73 -13.57 -4.28
N ILE A 107 -11.59 -12.62 -4.65
CA ILE A 107 -13.04 -12.69 -4.38
C ILE A 107 -13.68 -13.90 -5.08
N HIS A 108 -13.40 -14.06 -6.38
CA HIS A 108 -13.93 -15.14 -7.19
C HIS A 108 -13.52 -16.50 -6.62
N LEU A 109 -12.23 -16.71 -6.34
CA LEU A 109 -11.73 -17.98 -5.83
C LEU A 109 -12.20 -18.30 -4.41
N THR A 110 -12.38 -17.28 -3.56
CA THR A 110 -12.68 -17.50 -2.13
C THR A 110 -14.17 -17.54 -1.82
N PHE A 111 -14.99 -16.71 -2.48
CA PHE A 111 -16.38 -16.50 -2.07
C PHE A 111 -17.42 -16.85 -3.14
N SER A 112 -17.11 -16.65 -4.43
CA SER A 112 -18.09 -16.91 -5.49
C SER A 112 -17.42 -17.36 -6.80
N PRO A 113 -17.02 -18.64 -6.88
CA PRO A 113 -16.42 -19.21 -8.09
C PRO A 113 -17.40 -19.28 -9.25
N GLU A 114 -18.71 -19.29 -8.98
CA GLU A 114 -19.75 -19.37 -10.00
C GLU A 114 -19.99 -18.03 -10.71
N THR A 115 -19.63 -16.90 -10.07
CA THR A 115 -19.84 -15.57 -10.67
C THR A 115 -18.68 -15.22 -11.60
N PRO A 116 -18.93 -14.81 -12.86
CA PRO A 116 -17.86 -14.46 -13.79
C PRO A 116 -17.00 -13.30 -13.27
N ILE A 117 -15.68 -13.46 -13.37
CA ILE A 117 -14.64 -12.47 -13.01
C ILE A 117 -14.95 -11.07 -13.57
N LEU A 118 -15.49 -11.02 -14.80
CA LEU A 118 -15.83 -9.75 -15.47
C LEU A 118 -16.85 -8.93 -14.68
N VAL A 119 -17.81 -9.56 -14.01
CA VAL A 119 -18.85 -8.86 -13.23
C VAL A 119 -18.22 -8.10 -12.06
N PHE A 120 -17.35 -8.77 -11.30
CA PHE A 120 -16.61 -8.15 -10.21
C PHE A 120 -15.71 -7.01 -10.73
N ALA A 121 -14.95 -7.24 -11.81
CA ALA A 121 -14.07 -6.24 -12.38
C ALA A 121 -14.82 -4.97 -12.79
N LEU A 122 -15.97 -5.10 -13.47
CA LEU A 122 -16.78 -3.95 -13.87
C LEU A 122 -17.30 -3.16 -12.68
N ILE A 123 -17.78 -3.83 -11.63
CA ILE A 123 -18.28 -3.18 -10.41
C ILE A 123 -17.15 -2.42 -9.69
N PHE A 124 -16.00 -3.06 -9.46
CA PHE A 124 -14.88 -2.42 -8.76
C PHE A 124 -14.29 -1.26 -9.56
N LEU A 125 -14.14 -1.41 -10.88
CA LEU A 125 -13.68 -0.32 -11.75
C LEU A 125 -14.67 0.83 -11.78
N PHE A 126 -15.98 0.55 -11.86
CA PHE A 126 -17.01 1.58 -11.82
C PHE A 126 -16.94 2.40 -10.52
N ILE A 127 -16.89 1.74 -9.36
CA ILE A 127 -16.79 2.40 -8.05
C ILE A 127 -15.49 3.23 -7.96
N SER A 128 -14.38 2.69 -8.48
CA SER A 128 -13.09 3.37 -8.49
C SER A 128 -13.10 4.62 -9.38
N VAL A 129 -13.69 4.53 -10.57
CA VAL A 129 -13.84 5.67 -11.49
C VAL A 129 -14.73 6.75 -10.90
N VAL A 130 -15.84 6.39 -10.27
CA VAL A 130 -16.73 7.35 -9.59
C VAL A 130 -15.98 8.08 -8.47
N ASN A 131 -15.23 7.36 -7.63
CA ASN A 131 -14.43 7.97 -6.57
C ASN A 131 -13.32 8.88 -7.14
N ALA A 132 -12.64 8.46 -8.20
CA ALA A 132 -11.63 9.26 -8.87
C ALA A 132 -12.23 10.55 -9.47
N TYR A 133 -13.43 10.47 -10.06
CA TYR A 133 -14.15 11.61 -10.63
C TYR A 133 -14.57 12.62 -9.56
N LEU A 134 -15.11 12.16 -8.43
CA LEU A 134 -15.46 13.00 -7.28
C LEU A 134 -14.21 13.57 -6.55
N GLY A 135 -13.05 12.99 -6.82
CA GLY A 135 -11.74 13.49 -6.40
C GLY A 135 -11.30 13.00 -5.02
N ILE A 136 -10.16 13.54 -4.56
CA ILE A 136 -9.43 12.98 -3.43
C ILE A 136 -10.19 12.97 -2.10
N GLN A 137 -11.15 13.88 -1.91
CA GLN A 137 -11.99 13.87 -0.72
C GLN A 137 -12.96 12.70 -0.69
N SER A 138 -13.48 12.26 -1.84
CA SER A 138 -14.31 11.06 -1.91
C SER A 138 -13.51 9.85 -1.46
N ILE A 139 -12.30 9.67 -2.02
CA ILE A 139 -11.38 8.59 -1.66
C ILE A 139 -11.04 8.61 -0.17
N ALA A 140 -10.72 9.79 0.37
CA ALA A 140 -10.43 9.97 1.79
C ALA A 140 -11.60 9.59 2.70
N ASN A 141 -12.81 10.02 2.36
CA ASN A 141 -14.01 9.71 3.15
C ASN A 141 -14.35 8.22 3.09
N THR A 142 -14.27 7.61 1.91
CA THR A 142 -14.44 6.16 1.73
C THR A 142 -13.42 5.39 2.57
N ALA A 143 -12.14 5.77 2.54
CA ALA A 143 -11.11 5.13 3.36
C ALA A 143 -11.37 5.30 4.86
N SER A 144 -11.79 6.49 5.31
CA SER A 144 -12.11 6.75 6.71
C SER A 144 -13.29 5.95 7.24
N ILE A 145 -14.28 5.63 6.39
CA ILE A 145 -15.43 4.81 6.77
C ILE A 145 -15.08 3.31 6.74
N LEU A 146 -14.39 2.86 5.69
CA LEU A 146 -14.11 1.42 5.51
C LEU A 146 -13.01 0.89 6.42
N LEU A 147 -11.92 1.66 6.63
CA LEU A 147 -10.76 1.14 7.34
C LEU A 147 -11.07 0.69 8.79
N PRO A 148 -11.85 1.43 9.61
CA PRO A 148 -12.20 0.96 10.95
C PRO A 148 -12.92 -0.39 10.94
N VAL A 149 -13.80 -0.61 9.96
CA VAL A 149 -14.52 -1.89 9.79
C VAL A 149 -13.54 -3.01 9.42
N VAL A 150 -12.64 -2.75 8.47
CA VAL A 150 -11.60 -3.71 8.06
C VAL A 150 -10.69 -4.08 9.23
N ILE A 151 -10.25 -3.10 10.03
CA ILE A 151 -9.41 -3.33 11.22
C ILE A 151 -10.16 -4.17 12.25
N LEU A 152 -11.42 -3.84 12.53
CA LEU A 152 -12.24 -4.58 13.49
C LEU A 152 -12.42 -6.04 13.05
N LEU A 153 -12.72 -6.29 11.78
CA LEU A 153 -12.84 -7.63 11.23
C LEU A 153 -11.50 -8.38 11.23
N GLY A 154 -10.38 -7.69 10.96
CA GLY A 154 -9.04 -8.26 11.05
C GLY A 154 -8.71 -8.75 12.46
N PHE A 155 -8.96 -7.92 13.48
CA PHE A 155 -8.78 -8.31 14.87
C PHE A 155 -9.73 -9.43 15.29
N PHE A 156 -10.98 -9.38 14.83
CA PHE A 156 -11.93 -10.47 15.07
C PHE A 156 -11.40 -11.82 14.54
N VAL A 157 -10.91 -11.87 13.29
CA VAL A 157 -10.31 -13.08 12.72
C VAL A 157 -9.08 -13.52 13.52
N MET A 158 -8.24 -12.57 13.94
CA MET A 158 -7.07 -12.87 14.77
C MET A 158 -7.46 -13.50 16.11
N PHE A 159 -8.44 -12.94 16.82
CA PHE A 159 -8.86 -13.43 18.14
C PHE A 159 -9.61 -14.76 18.05
N SER A 160 -10.55 -14.88 17.11
CA SER A 160 -11.33 -16.10 16.90
C SER A 160 -10.46 -17.31 16.53
N ASN A 161 -9.32 -17.09 15.86
CA ASN A 161 -8.38 -18.16 15.53
C ASN A 161 -7.40 -18.52 16.66
N THR A 162 -7.44 -17.86 17.82
CA THR A 162 -6.51 -18.14 18.93
C THR A 162 -6.43 -19.63 19.32
N PRO A 163 -7.54 -20.41 19.38
CA PRO A 163 -7.47 -21.84 19.69
C PRO A 163 -6.65 -22.68 18.69
N HIS A 164 -6.45 -22.19 17.46
CA HIS A 164 -5.69 -22.87 16.41
C HIS A 164 -4.25 -22.39 16.28
N LYS A 165 -3.80 -21.45 17.14
CA LYS A 165 -2.43 -20.93 17.11
C LYS A 165 -1.50 -21.78 17.96
N ASP A 166 -0.74 -22.65 17.31
CA ASP A 166 0.37 -23.34 17.96
C ASP A 166 1.70 -22.57 17.76
N TYR A 167 2.07 -21.78 18.77
CA TYR A 167 3.31 -21.01 18.75
C TYR A 167 4.58 -21.89 18.85
N SER A 168 4.45 -23.18 19.16
CA SER A 168 5.60 -24.09 19.14
C SER A 168 6.15 -24.30 17.73
N LEU A 169 5.30 -24.15 16.70
CA LEU A 169 5.68 -24.25 15.28
C LEU A 169 6.62 -23.14 14.82
N LEU A 170 6.75 -22.04 15.59
CA LEU A 170 7.75 -21.00 15.33
C LEU A 170 9.18 -21.46 15.65
N LYS A 171 9.36 -22.60 16.33
CA LYS A 171 10.67 -23.13 16.69
C LYS A 171 11.07 -24.31 15.78
N PRO A 172 12.38 -24.57 15.62
CA PRO A 172 13.49 -23.70 15.99
C PRO A 172 13.56 -22.47 15.08
N LEU A 173 14.03 -21.35 15.64
CA LEU A 173 14.24 -20.11 14.89
C LEU A 173 15.45 -20.22 13.98
N LEU A 174 15.36 -19.68 12.76
CA LEU A 174 16.47 -19.63 11.80
C LEU A 174 17.08 -21.01 11.49
N ALA A 175 16.22 -22.03 11.36
CA ALA A 175 16.65 -23.39 11.03
C ALA A 175 17.50 -23.47 9.75
N HIS A 176 17.23 -22.55 8.82
CA HIS A 176 17.91 -22.42 7.53
C HIS A 176 18.73 -21.11 7.42
N GLY A 177 19.04 -20.46 8.55
CA GLY A 177 19.78 -19.20 8.61
C GLY A 177 18.99 -17.98 8.14
N MET A 178 19.68 -16.85 7.93
CA MET A 178 19.06 -15.56 7.58
C MET A 178 18.71 -15.39 6.10
N GLN A 179 19.23 -16.24 5.21
CA GLN A 179 19.04 -16.09 3.78
C GLN A 179 17.55 -16.20 3.33
N PRO A 180 16.77 -17.17 3.84
CA PRO A 180 15.33 -17.23 3.56
C PRO A 180 14.58 -15.98 4.07
N VAL A 181 14.98 -15.47 5.24
CA VAL A 181 14.40 -14.24 5.80
C VAL A 181 14.61 -13.04 4.86
N TRP A 182 15.84 -12.84 4.37
CA TRP A 182 16.11 -11.78 3.39
C TRP A 182 15.35 -11.95 2.07
N SER A 183 15.15 -13.19 1.64
CA SER A 183 14.34 -13.50 0.46
C SER A 183 12.87 -13.10 0.69
N GLY A 184 12.33 -13.38 1.89
CA GLY A 184 11.01 -12.92 2.32
C GLY A 184 10.87 -11.39 2.36
N VAL A 185 11.92 -10.67 2.81
CA VAL A 185 11.92 -9.20 2.90
C VAL A 185 11.69 -8.54 1.53
N ILE A 186 12.17 -9.13 0.44
CA ILE A 186 11.97 -8.59 -0.92
C ILE A 186 10.48 -8.51 -1.27
N TYR A 187 9.72 -9.56 -0.93
CA TYR A 187 8.27 -9.59 -1.16
C TYR A 187 7.55 -8.56 -0.28
N VAL A 188 7.90 -8.50 1.01
CA VAL A 188 7.34 -7.51 1.94
C VAL A 188 7.64 -6.08 1.45
N GLY A 189 8.85 -5.84 0.94
CA GLY A 189 9.28 -4.56 0.38
C GLY A 189 8.49 -4.14 -0.86
N ALA A 190 8.12 -5.08 -1.74
CA ALA A 190 7.27 -4.80 -2.89
C ALA A 190 5.92 -4.22 -2.44
N GLY A 191 5.36 -4.76 -1.36
CA GLY A 191 4.17 -4.25 -0.70
C GLY A 191 4.27 -2.82 -0.16
N PHE A 192 5.43 -2.45 0.37
CA PHE A 192 5.68 -1.09 0.87
C PHE A 192 6.07 -0.09 -0.23
N SER A 193 6.32 -0.55 -1.46
CA SER A 193 6.65 0.34 -2.58
C SER A 193 5.50 1.32 -2.90
N GLU A 194 4.25 0.92 -2.65
CA GLU A 194 3.04 1.75 -2.80
C GLU A 194 3.07 3.02 -1.93
N VAL A 195 3.89 3.07 -0.87
CA VAL A 195 4.05 4.28 -0.04
C VAL A 195 4.60 5.46 -0.87
N ILE A 196 5.23 5.20 -2.02
CA ILE A 196 5.61 6.25 -2.98
C ILE A 196 4.41 7.10 -3.45
N MET A 197 3.18 6.59 -3.31
CA MET A 197 1.95 7.31 -3.63
C MET A 197 1.77 8.58 -2.77
N LEU A 198 2.39 8.62 -1.57
CA LEU A 198 2.54 9.85 -0.79
C LEU A 198 3.21 10.97 -1.58
N TYR A 199 4.23 10.62 -2.37
CA TYR A 199 4.95 11.58 -3.19
C TYR A 199 3.99 12.22 -4.19
N PHE A 200 3.14 11.45 -4.88
CA PHE A 200 2.17 12.02 -5.83
C PHE A 200 1.09 12.87 -5.17
N MET A 201 0.65 12.48 -3.97
CA MET A 201 -0.49 13.11 -3.29
C MET A 201 -0.12 14.25 -2.33
N HIS A 202 1.16 14.47 -2.04
CA HIS A 202 1.60 15.36 -0.96
C HIS A 202 1.03 16.79 -1.03
N HIS A 203 0.83 17.32 -2.24
CA HIS A 203 0.28 18.65 -2.48
C HIS A 203 -1.20 18.80 -2.08
N HIS A 204 -1.93 17.68 -1.95
CA HIS A 204 -3.30 17.66 -1.46
C HIS A 204 -3.42 17.55 0.06
N ILE A 205 -2.31 17.32 0.78
CA ILE A 205 -2.32 17.10 2.23
C ILE A 205 -2.25 18.43 2.98
N LYS A 206 -3.14 18.63 3.95
CA LYS A 206 -3.09 19.77 4.90
C LYS A 206 -1.73 19.80 5.56
N THR A 207 -1.05 20.96 5.54
CA THR A 207 0.20 21.12 6.29
C THR A 207 -0.13 21.00 7.77
N ARG A 208 0.28 19.91 8.39
CA ARG A 208 0.47 19.84 9.84
C ARG A 208 1.79 19.15 10.17
N LEU A 209 2.83 19.43 9.38
CA LEU A 209 4.22 19.11 9.70
C LEU A 209 4.95 20.40 10.13
N SER A 210 4.40 21.09 11.13
CA SER A 210 4.96 22.34 11.67
C SER A 210 5.55 22.20 13.09
N ASN A 211 5.58 21.01 13.70
CA ASN A 211 6.05 20.85 15.09
C ASN A 211 7.10 19.75 15.24
N LEU A 212 8.16 19.82 14.43
CA LEU A 212 9.50 19.37 14.84
C LEU A 212 10.45 20.51 14.47
N SER A 213 10.28 21.64 15.16
CA SER A 213 11.38 22.57 15.40
C SER A 213 12.41 21.82 16.25
N LEU A 214 13.50 21.40 15.61
CA LEU A 214 14.80 21.37 16.27
C LEU A 214 15.17 22.80 16.67
#